data_AF-A0A3B4VHP7-F1
#
_entry.id   AF-A0A3B4VHP7-F1
#
_cell.length_a   1.000
_cell.length_b   1.000
_cell.length_c   1.000
_cell.angle_alpha   90.00
_cell.angle_beta   90.00
_cell.angle_gamma   90.00
#
_symmetry.space_group_name_H-M   'P 1'
#
loop_
_entity.id
_entity.type
_entity.pdbx_description
1 polymer ?
#
loop_
_entity_poly.entity_id
_entity_poly.type
_entity_poly.pdbx_seq_one_letter_code
_entity_poly.pdbx_strand_id
1 'polypeptide(L)'
;MLCADQNFDIAQVIRFFRSKPGELIIYYELEESEKSSSRGIVEVCPDTHRITRFLEKPQDGLTASRLASVVFYCIQRDTLSYLSDFLSLQPQATDRTFGQFWEWLINEKQLDVFGMKLPTGFQLIGQVGLSDYTRWLTHYSTKQQDNPAKPITCRSYARVGLMGNPSDGFNGKTIAMSISNFWAEVTLVESQTLVLVPHPLNDPTEFGSLQDLFCISRKEGYLGGLRLLQATCKKFYQFCSKQGIALTKQNFTLKYDTNIPRAIVSATLKCLMKFYNITDNDLPKPVRANFILNVETDELFITAGLQDRVVQVYEGLIYMDFSKKLMEEQGYGNYVSMEMSNLPLFWLAYLSDPSDSGRIHSNVRQRWLNGEPLVVDAMKSFAELTDQARTALQHRDWSRLAQLMDQNFELRRSVYTDDCLGPGNLKMVHLARKFGSAVKLPGSGGAVVGLCLDQARLVEMRQAFQQAGCVFCVIAPYNPSASAVGGQD
;
A
#
# COMPACT_ATOMS: atom_id res chain seq x y z
N MET A 1 24.23 -5.91 -30.86
CA MET A 1 23.94 -5.50 -29.46
C MET A 1 23.07 -4.26 -29.52
N LEU A 2 21.75 -4.43 -29.46
CA LEU A 2 20.76 -3.35 -29.62
C LEU A 2 19.86 -3.37 -28.39
N CYS A 3 20.29 -2.65 -27.35
CA CYS A 3 19.51 -2.01 -26.30
C CYS A 3 20.55 -1.56 -25.25
N ALA A 4 21.17 -0.40 -25.47
CA ALA A 4 22.13 0.18 -24.53
C ALA A 4 21.42 1.12 -23.54
N ASP A 5 20.16 0.83 -23.21
CA ASP A 5 19.63 1.31 -21.95
C ASP A 5 20.15 0.34 -20.88
N GLN A 6 21.20 0.75 -20.17
CA GLN A 6 21.78 -0.05 -19.07
C GLN A 6 20.73 -0.42 -18.01
N ASN A 7 19.60 0.29 -18.01
CA ASN A 7 18.49 0.11 -17.09
C ASN A 7 17.42 -0.89 -17.55
N PHE A 8 17.43 -1.41 -18.80
CA PHE A 8 16.40 -2.33 -19.24
C PHE A 8 16.69 -3.80 -18.84
N ASP A 9 15.83 -4.41 -18.01
CA ASP A 9 16.00 -5.80 -17.58
C ASP A 9 15.42 -6.84 -18.54
N ILE A 10 16.19 -7.15 -19.59
CA ILE A 10 15.85 -8.22 -20.52
C ILE A 10 15.67 -9.59 -19.85
N ALA A 11 16.34 -9.85 -18.72
CA ALA A 11 16.21 -11.13 -18.02
C ALA A 11 14.85 -11.24 -17.33
N GLN A 12 14.27 -10.12 -16.88
CA GLN A 12 12.90 -10.06 -16.37
C GLN A 12 11.90 -10.32 -17.49
N VAL A 13 12.08 -9.68 -18.65
CA VAL A 13 11.23 -9.87 -19.84
C VAL A 13 11.20 -11.33 -20.29
N ILE A 14 12.38 -11.96 -20.41
CA ILE A 14 12.48 -13.37 -20.82
C ILE A 14 11.82 -14.29 -19.78
N ARG A 15 11.96 -14.01 -18.48
CA ARG A 15 11.29 -14.77 -17.43
C ARG A 15 9.77 -14.65 -17.52
N PHE A 16 9.25 -13.46 -17.77
CA PHE A 16 7.82 -13.24 -17.97
C PHE A 16 7.32 -13.95 -19.23
N PHE A 17 8.00 -13.81 -20.36
CA PHE A 17 7.67 -14.50 -21.62
C PHE A 17 7.58 -16.02 -21.43
N ARG A 18 8.58 -16.63 -20.79
CA ARG A 18 8.60 -18.08 -20.51
C ARG A 18 7.51 -18.53 -19.53
N SER A 19 6.93 -17.62 -18.76
CA SER A 19 5.84 -17.93 -17.83
C SER A 19 4.46 -17.93 -18.49
N LYS A 20 4.36 -17.46 -19.75
CA LYS A 20 3.12 -17.38 -20.51
C LYS A 20 3.12 -18.44 -21.63
N PRO A 21 1.94 -18.99 -21.98
CA PRO A 21 1.85 -20.01 -23.03
C PRO A 21 1.93 -19.44 -24.45
N GLY A 22 1.87 -18.11 -24.62
CA GLY A 22 1.77 -17.45 -25.92
C GLY A 22 2.89 -16.44 -26.18
N GLU A 23 2.60 -15.48 -27.05
CA GLU A 23 3.55 -14.44 -27.46
C GLU A 23 3.62 -13.27 -26.49
N LEU A 24 4.61 -12.40 -26.65
CA LEU A 24 4.77 -11.21 -25.81
C LEU A 24 4.93 -9.95 -26.64
N ILE A 25 4.13 -8.94 -26.32
CA ILE A 25 4.31 -7.56 -26.75
C ILE A 25 4.60 -6.70 -25.53
N ILE A 26 5.64 -5.88 -25.62
CA ILE A 26 5.89 -4.85 -24.63
C ILE A 26 5.10 -3.58 -25.00
N TYR A 27 4.52 -2.93 -23.99
CA TYR A 27 3.76 -1.69 -24.17
C TYR A 27 4.05 -0.68 -23.05
N TYR A 28 3.69 0.58 -23.28
CA TYR A 28 3.69 1.65 -22.28
C TYR A 28 2.39 2.44 -22.39
N GLU A 29 2.12 3.26 -21.38
CA GLU A 29 0.97 4.16 -21.38
C GLU A 29 1.38 5.49 -22.02
N LEU A 30 0.67 5.89 -23.08
CA LEU A 30 0.92 7.14 -23.79
C LEU A 30 0.68 8.35 -22.89
N GLU A 31 1.56 9.34 -22.97
CA GLU A 31 1.31 10.64 -22.36
C GLU A 31 0.11 11.34 -23.03
N GLU A 32 -0.51 12.30 -22.34
CA GLU A 32 -1.65 13.07 -22.88
C GLU A 32 -1.31 13.80 -24.18
N SER A 33 -0.04 14.19 -24.35
CA SER A 33 0.45 14.89 -25.54
C SER A 33 0.64 13.96 -26.76
N GLU A 34 0.77 12.65 -26.54
CA GLU A 34 1.04 11.69 -27.60
C GLU A 34 -0.24 11.28 -28.33
N LYS A 35 -0.13 11.04 -29.64
CA LYS A 35 -1.26 10.65 -30.50
C LYS A 35 -1.27 9.14 -30.74
N SER A 36 -2.42 8.50 -30.50
CA SER A 36 -2.64 7.07 -30.78
C SER A 36 -2.41 6.71 -32.24
N SER A 37 -2.75 7.62 -33.16
CA SER A 37 -2.54 7.48 -34.61
C SER A 37 -1.07 7.39 -35.05
N SER A 38 -0.11 7.52 -34.12
CA SER A 38 1.32 7.40 -34.41
C SER A 38 1.95 6.08 -33.92
N ARG A 39 1.16 5.19 -33.29
CA ARG A 39 1.63 3.97 -32.63
C ARG A 39 0.69 2.78 -32.90
N GLY A 40 1.20 1.57 -32.74
CA GLY A 40 0.35 0.40 -32.55
C GLY A 40 -0.28 0.46 -31.15
N ILE A 41 -1.60 0.38 -31.04
CA ILE A 41 -2.33 0.45 -29.78
C ILE A 41 -2.84 -0.94 -29.41
N VAL A 42 -2.64 -1.31 -28.15
CA VAL A 42 -3.07 -2.61 -27.60
C VAL A 42 -4.19 -2.43 -26.60
N GLU A 43 -5.15 -3.34 -26.61
CA GLU A 43 -6.13 -3.49 -25.55
C GLU A 43 -5.72 -4.70 -24.71
N VAL A 44 -5.46 -4.49 -23.42
CA VAL A 44 -4.92 -5.52 -22.54
C VAL A 44 -5.95 -5.85 -21.46
N CYS A 45 -6.30 -7.13 -21.34
CA CYS A 45 -7.14 -7.61 -20.25
C CYS A 45 -6.39 -7.44 -18.92
N PRO A 46 -6.93 -6.69 -17.94
CA PRO A 46 -6.23 -6.40 -16.69
C PRO A 46 -5.96 -7.64 -15.84
N ASP A 47 -6.81 -8.66 -15.94
CA ASP A 47 -6.72 -9.86 -15.09
C ASP A 47 -5.77 -10.93 -15.66
N THR A 48 -5.77 -11.08 -16.99
CA THR A 48 -5.00 -12.15 -17.66
C THR A 48 -3.70 -11.66 -18.29
N HIS A 49 -3.59 -10.34 -18.47
CA HIS A 49 -2.59 -9.67 -19.30
C HIS A 49 -2.63 -10.06 -20.78
N ARG A 50 -3.69 -10.74 -21.23
CA ARG A 50 -3.85 -11.08 -22.65
C ARG A 50 -4.23 -9.83 -23.44
N ILE A 51 -3.59 -9.65 -24.58
CA ILE A 51 -3.94 -8.61 -25.55
C ILE A 51 -5.17 -9.09 -26.30
N THR A 52 -6.29 -8.39 -26.09
CA THR A 52 -7.57 -8.71 -26.74
C THR A 52 -7.68 -8.09 -28.12
N ARG A 53 -6.93 -7.01 -28.37
CA ARG A 53 -6.92 -6.32 -29.65
C ARG A 53 -5.61 -5.59 -29.88
N PHE A 54 -5.14 -5.59 -31.12
CA PHE A 54 -4.05 -4.72 -31.58
C PHE A 54 -4.56 -3.87 -32.75
N LEU A 55 -4.27 -2.57 -32.74
CA LEU A 55 -4.65 -1.62 -33.78
C LEU A 55 -3.41 -0.89 -34.26
N GLU A 56 -2.99 -1.08 -35.51
CA GLU A 56 -1.84 -0.34 -36.05
C GLU A 56 -2.27 1.09 -36.41
N LYS A 57 -1.77 2.09 -35.67
CA LYS A 57 -1.99 3.52 -35.91
C LYS A 57 -3.46 3.89 -36.12
N PRO A 58 -4.34 3.58 -35.15
CA PRO A 58 -5.77 3.81 -35.29
C PRO A 58 -6.10 5.29 -35.40
N GLN A 59 -7.18 5.60 -36.13
CA GLN A 59 -7.78 6.93 -36.09
C GLN A 59 -8.31 7.25 -34.70
N ASP A 60 -8.36 8.54 -34.37
CA ASP A 60 -8.83 9.01 -33.07
C ASP A 60 -10.28 8.57 -32.84
N GLY A 61 -10.56 8.03 -31.64
CA GLY A 61 -11.90 7.57 -31.24
C GLY A 61 -12.21 6.09 -31.52
N LEU A 62 -11.33 5.34 -32.21
CA LEU A 62 -11.55 3.91 -32.49
C LEU A 62 -11.38 3.00 -31.26
N THR A 63 -10.59 3.44 -30.29
CA THR A 63 -10.39 2.77 -29.00
C THR A 63 -10.21 3.80 -27.89
N ALA A 64 -10.60 3.44 -26.68
CA ALA A 64 -10.30 4.22 -25.47
C ALA A 64 -8.91 3.87 -24.90
N SER A 65 -8.26 2.80 -25.38
CA SER A 65 -6.94 2.40 -24.89
C SER A 65 -5.88 3.43 -25.26
N ARG A 66 -5.03 3.75 -24.28
CA ARG A 66 -3.82 4.55 -24.45
C ARG A 66 -2.54 3.73 -24.29
N LEU A 67 -2.65 2.41 -24.40
CA LEU A 67 -1.51 1.51 -24.27
C LEU A 67 -0.84 1.34 -25.64
N ALA A 68 0.33 1.93 -25.82
CA ALA A 68 1.09 1.85 -27.06
C ALA A 68 2.11 0.71 -27.01
N SER A 69 2.06 -0.14 -28.04
CA SER A 69 3.09 -1.14 -28.31
C SER A 69 4.41 -0.46 -28.66
N VAL A 70 5.48 -1.03 -28.12
CA VAL A 70 6.85 -0.71 -28.52
C VAL A 70 7.31 -1.74 -29.54
N VAL A 71 8.33 -1.42 -30.34
CA VAL A 71 8.91 -2.37 -31.32
C VAL A 71 9.81 -3.40 -30.60
N PHE A 72 9.25 -4.06 -29.59
CA PHE A 72 9.88 -5.13 -28.82
C PHE A 72 8.86 -6.24 -28.63
N TYR A 73 9.12 -7.35 -29.32
CA TYR A 73 8.26 -8.51 -29.34
C TYR A 73 9.07 -9.77 -28.99
N CYS A 74 8.45 -10.73 -28.31
CA CYS A 74 9.00 -12.08 -28.18
C CYS A 74 8.06 -13.03 -28.90
N ILE A 75 8.63 -13.79 -29.85
CA ILE A 75 7.89 -14.72 -30.71
C ILE A 75 8.41 -16.13 -30.46
N GLN A 76 7.53 -17.09 -30.20
CA GLN A 76 7.85 -18.50 -30.11
C GLN A 76 8.21 -19.04 -31.50
N ARG A 77 9.02 -20.11 -31.52
CA ARG A 77 9.52 -20.70 -32.76
C ARG A 77 8.38 -21.08 -33.71
N ASP A 78 7.31 -21.66 -33.19
CA ASP A 78 6.23 -22.21 -34.00
C ASP A 78 5.40 -21.09 -34.64
N THR A 79 5.24 -19.97 -33.93
CA THR A 79 4.50 -18.79 -34.41
C THR A 79 5.22 -18.04 -35.53
N LEU A 80 6.54 -18.18 -35.65
CA LEU A 80 7.29 -17.56 -36.75
C LEU A 80 6.84 -18.05 -38.14
N SER A 81 6.24 -19.25 -38.22
CA SER A 81 5.70 -19.79 -39.48
C SER A 81 4.60 -18.91 -40.08
N TYR A 82 3.76 -18.29 -39.24
CA TYR A 82 2.67 -17.40 -39.67
C TYR A 82 3.16 -16.14 -40.39
N LEU A 83 4.43 -15.76 -40.23
CA LEU A 83 4.99 -14.61 -40.95
C LEU A 83 4.98 -14.85 -42.46
N SER A 84 5.27 -16.08 -42.91
CA SER A 84 5.24 -16.45 -44.33
C SER A 84 3.82 -16.38 -44.90
N ASP A 85 2.84 -16.83 -44.11
CA ASP A 85 1.42 -16.77 -44.47
C ASP A 85 0.97 -15.32 -44.62
N PHE A 86 1.28 -14.47 -43.65
CA PHE A 86 0.96 -13.04 -43.69
C PHE A 86 1.58 -12.35 -44.92
N LEU A 87 2.86 -12.59 -45.19
CA LEU A 87 3.54 -11.99 -46.35
C LEU A 87 2.93 -12.42 -47.68
N SER A 88 2.40 -13.65 -47.76
CA SER A 88 1.71 -14.17 -48.95
C SER A 88 0.33 -13.53 -49.15
N LEU A 89 -0.32 -13.11 -48.07
CA LEU A 89 -1.62 -12.43 -48.10
C LEU A 89 -1.51 -10.93 -48.45
N GLN A 90 -0.32 -10.33 -48.32
CA GLN A 90 -0.11 -8.89 -48.55
C GLN A 90 0.61 -8.61 -49.89
N PRO A 91 -0.14 -8.28 -50.97
CA PRO A 91 0.42 -8.06 -52.29
C PRO A 91 1.23 -6.76 -52.38
N GLN A 92 0.88 -5.72 -51.61
CA GLN A 92 1.59 -4.45 -51.60
C GLN A 92 2.67 -4.43 -50.52
N ALA A 93 3.85 -3.88 -50.84
CA ALA A 93 4.95 -3.79 -49.89
C ALA A 93 4.67 -2.84 -48.71
N THR A 94 3.81 -1.84 -48.91
CA THR A 94 3.37 -0.88 -47.88
C THR A 94 2.57 -1.53 -46.76
N ASP A 95 1.91 -2.66 -47.04
CA ASP A 95 1.10 -3.39 -46.07
C ASP A 95 1.89 -4.49 -45.32
N ARG A 96 3.21 -4.54 -45.55
CA ARG A 96 4.12 -5.51 -44.90
C ARG A 96 4.80 -4.89 -43.69
N THR A 97 4.00 -4.39 -42.76
CA THR A 97 4.51 -3.83 -41.49
C THR A 97 4.33 -4.82 -40.34
N PHE A 98 5.21 -4.77 -39.35
CA PHE A 98 5.07 -5.58 -38.13
C PHE A 98 3.79 -5.23 -37.35
N GLY A 99 3.35 -3.97 -37.39
CA GLY A 99 2.09 -3.56 -36.77
C GLY A 99 0.89 -4.26 -37.39
N GLN A 100 0.78 -4.27 -38.72
CA GLN A 100 -0.28 -4.99 -39.43
C GLN A 100 -0.18 -6.51 -39.24
N PHE A 101 1.03 -7.07 -39.14
CA PHE A 101 1.21 -8.48 -38.79
C PHE A 101 0.62 -8.81 -37.42
N TRP A 102 0.89 -8.00 -36.38
CA TRP A 102 0.33 -8.19 -35.05
C TRP A 102 -1.18 -7.97 -35.00
N GLU A 103 -1.68 -6.96 -35.70
CA GLU A 103 -3.11 -6.73 -35.86
C GLU A 103 -3.82 -7.95 -36.45
N TRP A 104 -3.29 -8.53 -37.54
CA TRP A 104 -3.80 -9.75 -38.15
C TRP A 104 -3.70 -10.97 -37.22
N LEU A 105 -2.54 -11.16 -36.59
CA LEU A 105 -2.28 -12.33 -35.75
C LEU A 105 -3.19 -12.37 -34.50
N ILE A 106 -3.42 -11.21 -33.89
CA ILE A 106 -4.25 -11.08 -32.69
C ILE A 106 -5.73 -11.04 -33.07
N ASN A 107 -6.12 -10.19 -34.01
CA ASN A 107 -7.54 -9.93 -34.27
C ASN A 107 -8.17 -10.99 -35.18
N GLU A 108 -7.43 -11.57 -36.13
CA GLU A 108 -7.96 -12.55 -37.08
C GLU A 108 -7.57 -13.99 -36.73
N LYS A 109 -6.29 -14.24 -36.43
CA LYS A 109 -5.82 -15.58 -36.05
C LYS A 109 -6.10 -15.93 -34.59
N GLN A 110 -6.48 -14.95 -33.77
CA GLN A 110 -6.86 -15.15 -32.37
C GLN A 110 -5.78 -15.90 -31.57
N LEU A 111 -4.52 -15.64 -31.89
CA LEU A 111 -3.40 -16.21 -31.16
C LEU A 111 -3.30 -15.56 -29.78
N ASP A 112 -2.97 -16.35 -28.76
CA ASP A 112 -2.75 -15.80 -27.43
C ASP A 112 -1.45 -14.98 -27.41
N VAL A 113 -1.60 -13.66 -27.26
CA VAL A 113 -0.51 -12.71 -27.09
C VAL A 113 -0.70 -12.01 -25.76
N PHE A 114 0.36 -11.88 -24.97
CA PHE A 114 0.36 -11.25 -23.66
C PHE A 114 1.08 -9.91 -23.70
N GLY A 115 0.67 -8.99 -22.85
CA GLY A 115 1.26 -7.67 -22.70
C GLY A 115 2.17 -7.59 -21.47
N MET A 116 3.32 -6.93 -21.60
CA MET A 116 4.14 -6.50 -20.47
C MET A 116 4.29 -4.97 -20.50
N LYS A 117 3.88 -4.30 -19.41
CA LYS A 117 3.95 -2.85 -19.22
C LYS A 117 5.38 -2.42 -18.92
N LEU A 118 5.82 -1.36 -19.57
CA LEU A 118 6.94 -0.52 -19.14
C LEU A 118 6.38 0.70 -18.40
N PRO A 119 6.69 0.89 -17.10
CA PRO A 119 6.23 2.05 -16.32
C PRO A 119 6.72 3.38 -16.88
N THR A 120 7.93 3.37 -17.43
CA THR A 120 8.50 4.50 -18.16
C THR A 120 8.29 4.30 -19.65
N GLY A 121 8.00 5.36 -20.40
CA GLY A 121 7.94 5.30 -21.86
C GLY A 121 9.19 4.65 -22.45
N PHE A 122 9.02 3.84 -23.50
CA PHE A 122 10.12 3.18 -24.19
C PHE A 122 10.42 3.93 -25.49
N GLN A 123 11.59 4.56 -25.57
CA GLN A 123 11.89 5.50 -26.66
C GLN A 123 12.89 4.92 -27.69
N LEU A 124 12.68 3.66 -28.07
CA LEU A 124 13.22 3.06 -29.30
C LEU A 124 12.08 2.84 -30.30
N ILE A 125 11.46 3.92 -30.80
CA ILE A 125 10.33 3.82 -31.74
C ILE A 125 10.42 4.93 -32.81
N GLY A 126 10.67 4.56 -34.07
CA GLY A 126 10.68 5.43 -35.27
C GLY A 126 11.78 5.09 -36.29
N GLN A 127 11.83 5.79 -37.45
CA GLN A 127 13.05 5.87 -38.27
C GLN A 127 14.08 6.71 -37.51
N VAL A 128 14.82 6.10 -36.59
CA VAL A 128 15.84 6.77 -35.78
C VAL A 128 17.18 6.62 -36.49
N GLY A 129 17.74 7.73 -36.99
CA GLY A 129 19.10 7.76 -37.51
C GLY A 129 20.14 7.79 -36.39
N LEU A 130 21.40 7.48 -36.71
CA LEU A 130 22.52 7.54 -35.76
C LEU A 130 22.66 8.93 -35.10
N SER A 131 22.33 10.00 -35.83
CA SER A 131 22.39 11.39 -35.36
C SER A 131 21.41 11.67 -34.23
N ASP A 132 20.17 11.18 -34.34
CA ASP A 132 19.14 11.37 -33.32
C ASP A 132 19.50 10.56 -32.08
N TYR A 133 19.95 9.32 -32.27
CA TYR A 133 20.48 8.50 -31.20
C TYR A 133 21.62 9.18 -30.43
N THR A 134 22.56 9.79 -31.15
CA THR A 134 23.70 10.49 -30.53
C THR A 134 23.26 11.76 -29.79
N ARG A 135 22.38 12.58 -30.37
CA ARG A 135 21.88 13.83 -29.76
C ARG A 135 21.11 13.55 -28.47
N TRP A 136 20.35 12.46 -28.44
CA TRP A 136 19.59 12.02 -27.27
C TRP A 136 20.45 11.36 -26.21
N LEU A 137 21.41 10.50 -26.61
CA LEU A 137 22.44 10.00 -25.70
C LEU A 137 23.15 11.17 -25.03
N THR A 138 23.52 12.21 -25.78
CA THR A 138 24.11 13.42 -25.20
C THR A 138 23.14 14.10 -24.24
N HIS A 139 21.88 14.35 -24.61
CA HIS A 139 20.88 15.02 -23.74
C HIS A 139 20.63 14.28 -22.41
N TYR A 140 20.47 12.96 -22.44
CA TYR A 140 20.23 12.16 -21.23
C TYR A 140 21.51 11.86 -20.45
N SER A 141 22.67 11.72 -21.11
CA SER A 141 23.97 11.64 -20.43
C SER A 141 24.27 12.95 -19.69
N THR A 142 23.93 14.12 -20.26
CA THR A 142 24.02 15.41 -19.57
C THR A 142 22.98 15.55 -18.44
N LYS A 143 21.77 14.97 -18.57
CA LYS A 143 20.80 14.92 -17.45
C LYS A 143 21.23 13.99 -16.32
N GLN A 144 21.91 12.89 -16.61
CA GLN A 144 22.46 11.96 -15.61
C GLN A 144 23.72 12.49 -14.92
N GLN A 145 24.51 13.34 -15.58
CA GLN A 145 25.80 13.81 -15.05
C GLN A 145 25.69 15.05 -14.14
N ASP A 146 24.64 15.87 -14.26
CA ASP A 146 24.65 17.20 -13.63
C ASP A 146 23.66 17.42 -12.46
N ASN A 147 22.92 16.40 -12.00
CA ASN A 147 22.10 16.54 -10.80
C ASN A 147 22.22 15.34 -9.87
N PRO A 148 22.60 15.52 -8.58
CA PRO A 148 22.42 14.47 -7.59
C PRO A 148 20.94 14.08 -7.59
N ALA A 149 20.64 12.78 -7.79
CA ALA A 149 19.27 12.29 -7.83
C ALA A 149 18.52 12.78 -6.59
N LYS A 150 17.46 13.57 -6.81
CA LYS A 150 16.71 14.20 -5.72
C LYS A 150 16.14 13.08 -4.82
N PRO A 151 16.39 13.11 -3.51
CA PRO A 151 15.91 12.07 -2.61
C PRO A 151 14.38 11.99 -2.64
N ILE A 152 13.85 10.78 -2.79
CA ILE A 152 12.42 10.50 -2.66
C ILE A 152 12.15 10.21 -1.20
N THR A 153 11.46 11.13 -0.53
CA THR A 153 11.05 10.94 0.87
C THR A 153 9.54 10.74 0.92
N CYS A 154 9.11 9.65 1.56
CA CYS A 154 7.69 9.38 1.80
C CYS A 154 7.45 9.05 3.27
N ARG A 155 6.39 9.65 3.81
CA ARG A 155 5.92 9.39 5.17
C ARG A 155 4.63 8.58 5.15
N SER A 156 4.46 7.71 6.15
CA SER A 156 3.22 7.02 6.46
C SER A 156 2.91 7.20 7.94
N TYR A 157 1.65 7.47 8.23
CA TYR A 157 1.20 7.80 9.58
C TYR A 157 0.62 6.59 10.29
N ALA A 158 0.62 6.63 11.62
CA ALA A 158 -0.12 5.67 12.42
C ALA A 158 -1.63 5.92 12.32
N ARG A 159 -2.39 5.02 12.95
CA ARG A 159 -3.85 5.08 13.00
C ARG A 159 -4.38 4.81 14.39
N VAL A 160 -5.55 5.36 14.68
CA VAL A 160 -6.38 5.03 15.85
C VAL A 160 -7.71 4.42 15.41
N GLY A 161 -8.06 3.25 15.94
CA GLY A 161 -9.39 2.68 15.76
C GLY A 161 -10.41 3.41 16.64
N LEU A 162 -11.29 4.21 16.02
CA LEU A 162 -12.31 4.99 16.72
C LEU A 162 -13.55 4.16 17.02
N MET A 163 -13.95 3.23 16.14
CA MET A 163 -15.12 2.38 16.34
C MET A 163 -14.99 1.03 15.65
N GLY A 164 -15.68 0.02 16.16
CA GLY A 164 -15.92 -1.26 15.51
C GLY A 164 -14.86 -2.32 15.74
N ASN A 165 -13.63 -1.94 16.10
CA ASN A 165 -12.59 -2.92 16.41
C ASN A 165 -12.95 -3.68 17.71
N PRO A 166 -12.78 -5.02 17.74
CA PRO A 166 -11.92 -5.82 16.85
C PRO A 166 -12.60 -6.49 15.64
N SER A 167 -13.79 -6.06 15.22
CA SER A 167 -14.59 -6.76 14.20
C SER A 167 -13.99 -6.78 12.78
N ASP A 168 -12.92 -6.04 12.51
CA ASP A 168 -12.23 -6.01 11.22
C ASP A 168 -11.67 -7.39 10.80
N GLY A 169 -11.26 -8.21 11.75
CA GLY A 169 -10.83 -9.59 11.50
C GLY A 169 -11.97 -10.62 11.45
N PHE A 170 -13.23 -10.19 11.58
CA PHE A 170 -14.41 -11.04 11.79
C PHE A 170 -15.57 -10.69 10.86
N ASN A 171 -15.26 -10.17 9.67
CA ASN A 171 -16.23 -9.72 8.66
C ASN A 171 -17.11 -8.55 9.12
N GLY A 172 -16.61 -7.71 10.02
CA GLY A 172 -17.32 -6.58 10.57
C GLY A 172 -17.01 -5.25 9.88
N LYS A 173 -17.28 -4.16 10.59
CA LYS A 173 -17.10 -2.79 10.12
C LYS A 173 -16.31 -2.00 11.14
N THR A 174 -15.52 -1.04 10.69
CA THR A 174 -14.74 -0.17 11.59
C THR A 174 -14.67 1.26 11.09
N ILE A 175 -14.40 2.19 12.01
CA ILE A 175 -14.01 3.56 11.69
C ILE A 175 -12.67 3.82 12.35
N ALA A 176 -11.71 4.32 11.58
CA ALA A 176 -10.38 4.63 12.08
C ALA A 176 -9.82 5.87 11.41
N MET A 177 -8.85 6.50 12.07
CA MET A 177 -8.30 7.78 11.66
C MET A 177 -6.78 7.76 11.65
N SER A 178 -6.17 8.31 10.60
CA SER A 178 -4.73 8.58 10.55
C SER A 178 -4.36 9.70 11.51
N ILE A 179 -3.26 9.52 12.25
CA ILE A 179 -2.78 10.50 13.24
C ILE A 179 -1.33 10.87 12.96
N SER A 180 -1.02 12.16 12.90
CA SER A 180 0.32 12.67 12.57
C SER A 180 1.29 12.59 13.74
N ASN A 181 0.80 12.34 14.96
CA ASN A 181 1.62 12.15 16.16
C ASN A 181 2.69 11.07 15.98
N PHE A 182 2.35 10.00 15.24
CA PHE A 182 3.25 8.89 14.99
C PHE A 182 3.36 8.59 13.51
N TRP A 183 4.57 8.32 13.05
CA TRP A 183 4.90 8.17 11.65
C TRP A 183 6.12 7.26 11.47
N ALA A 184 6.23 6.71 10.26
CA ALA A 184 7.47 6.19 9.71
C ALA A 184 7.75 6.91 8.40
N GLU A 185 9.01 7.27 8.19
CA GLU A 185 9.49 7.94 7.00
C GLU A 185 10.58 7.11 6.37
N VAL A 186 10.55 7.02 5.05
CA VAL A 186 11.54 6.31 4.26
C VAL A 186 12.11 7.30 3.25
N THR A 187 13.42 7.30 3.13
CA THR A 187 14.16 8.05 2.12
C THR A 187 14.82 7.07 1.16
N LEU A 188 14.54 7.23 -0.12
CA LEU A 188 15.12 6.48 -1.22
C LEU A 188 15.98 7.43 -2.07
N VAL A 189 17.24 7.09 -2.28
CA VAL A 189 18.16 7.82 -3.15
C VAL A 189 18.73 6.86 -4.18
N GLU A 190 18.74 7.24 -5.46
CA GLU A 190 19.39 6.45 -6.50
C GLU A 190 20.88 6.26 -6.16
N SER A 191 21.39 5.04 -6.33
CA SER A 191 22.79 4.72 -6.05
C SER A 191 23.29 3.60 -6.96
N GLN A 192 24.61 3.46 -7.09
CA GLN A 192 25.20 2.43 -7.95
C GLN A 192 24.84 1.00 -7.51
N THR A 193 24.70 0.79 -6.19
CA THR A 193 24.34 -0.50 -5.58
C THR A 193 23.07 -0.37 -4.77
N LEU A 194 22.30 -1.46 -4.65
CA LEU A 194 21.14 -1.51 -3.78
C LEU A 194 21.61 -1.67 -2.33
N VAL A 195 21.31 -0.68 -1.49
CA VAL A 195 21.75 -0.65 -0.09
C VAL A 195 20.54 -0.43 0.82
N LEU A 196 20.37 -1.31 1.81
CA LEU A 196 19.43 -1.11 2.91
C LEU A 196 20.24 -0.69 4.13
N VAL A 197 20.05 0.53 4.61
CA VAL A 197 20.86 1.08 5.70
C VAL A 197 20.23 0.74 7.04
N PRO A 198 20.95 0.06 7.95
CA PRO A 198 20.47 -0.21 9.30
C PRO A 198 20.18 1.09 10.06
N HIS A 199 19.06 1.16 10.77
CA HIS A 199 18.79 2.30 11.62
C HIS A 199 19.67 2.24 12.89
N PRO A 200 20.38 3.31 13.27
CA PRO A 200 21.33 3.28 14.39
C PRO A 200 20.72 2.81 15.72
N LEU A 201 19.45 3.13 15.97
CA LEU A 201 18.76 2.77 17.22
C LEU A 201 17.88 1.52 17.11
N ASN A 202 17.36 1.22 15.91
CA ASN A 202 16.34 0.18 15.72
C ASN A 202 16.91 -1.08 15.07
N ASP A 203 18.07 -0.98 14.41
CA ASP A 203 18.86 -2.09 13.87
C ASP A 203 20.34 -1.96 14.31
N PRO A 204 20.66 -1.80 15.61
CA PRO A 204 22.03 -1.64 16.05
C PRO A 204 22.86 -2.89 15.76
N THR A 205 24.01 -2.70 15.13
CA THR A 205 25.00 -3.77 14.87
C THR A 205 26.25 -3.62 15.73
N GLU A 206 26.37 -2.51 16.45
CA GLU A 206 27.47 -2.18 17.34
C GLU A 206 26.90 -1.78 18.70
N PHE A 207 27.52 -2.27 19.77
CA PHE A 207 27.05 -2.08 21.15
C PHE A 207 28.24 -1.69 22.03
N GLY A 208 27.99 -0.83 23.02
CA GLY A 208 29.03 -0.40 23.96
C GLY A 208 29.56 -1.54 24.83
N SER A 209 28.72 -2.53 25.13
CA SER A 209 29.06 -3.71 25.94
C SER A 209 28.05 -4.84 25.72
N LEU A 210 28.37 -6.04 26.25
CA LEU A 210 27.42 -7.16 26.29
C LEU A 210 26.17 -6.84 27.14
N GLN A 211 26.32 -6.00 28.17
CA GLN A 211 25.20 -5.55 29.00
C GLN A 211 24.24 -4.67 28.20
N ASP A 212 24.76 -3.79 27.35
CA ASP A 212 23.94 -2.94 26.49
C ASP A 212 23.17 -3.77 25.46
N LEU A 213 23.85 -4.73 24.82
CA LEU A 213 23.20 -5.70 23.92
C LEU A 213 22.07 -6.43 24.65
N PHE A 214 22.31 -6.97 25.85
CA PHE A 214 21.30 -7.68 26.64
C PHE A 214 20.08 -6.79 26.94
N CYS A 215 20.30 -5.56 27.42
CA CYS A 215 19.22 -4.64 27.77
C CYS A 215 18.40 -4.23 26.54
N ILE A 216 19.06 -3.87 25.44
CA ILE A 216 18.41 -3.42 24.20
C ILE A 216 17.64 -4.57 23.57
N SER A 217 18.28 -5.74 23.37
CA SER A 217 17.62 -6.89 22.74
C SER A 217 16.44 -7.43 23.56
N ARG A 218 16.49 -7.33 24.89
CA ARG A 218 15.36 -7.69 25.74
C ARG A 218 14.16 -6.76 25.53
N LYS A 219 14.42 -5.47 25.32
CA LYS A 219 13.38 -4.44 25.22
C LYS A 219 12.82 -4.30 23.81
N GLU A 220 13.70 -4.14 22.83
CA GLU A 220 13.34 -3.85 21.44
C GLU A 220 13.22 -5.12 20.58
N GLY A 221 13.67 -6.26 21.11
CA GLY A 221 13.76 -7.52 20.40
C GLY A 221 15.01 -7.61 19.51
N TYR A 222 15.00 -8.58 18.61
CA TYR A 222 16.14 -8.87 17.72
C TYR A 222 15.93 -8.37 16.28
N LEU A 223 14.71 -7.96 15.95
CA LEU A 223 14.28 -7.73 14.57
C LEU A 223 13.75 -6.30 14.40
N GLY A 224 14.58 -5.42 13.86
CA GLY A 224 14.23 -4.03 13.60
C GLY A 224 13.48 -3.80 12.28
N GLY A 225 13.57 -2.58 11.75
CA GLY A 225 12.91 -2.17 10.52
C GLY A 225 13.60 -2.64 9.24
N LEU A 226 14.86 -3.08 9.30
CA LEU A 226 15.61 -3.52 8.12
C LEU A 226 14.91 -4.69 7.39
N ARG A 227 14.36 -5.66 8.15
CA ARG A 227 13.58 -6.77 7.57
C ARG A 227 12.32 -6.29 6.85
N LEU A 228 11.69 -5.20 7.33
CA LEU A 228 10.48 -4.64 6.72
C LEU A 228 10.83 -4.01 5.38
N LEU A 229 11.95 -3.28 5.30
CA LEU A 229 12.46 -2.75 4.03
C LEU A 229 12.73 -3.88 3.02
N GLN A 230 13.46 -4.91 3.46
CA GLN A 230 13.87 -6.03 2.60
C GLN A 230 12.65 -6.82 2.09
N ALA A 231 11.72 -7.19 2.98
CA ALA A 231 10.50 -7.91 2.63
C ALA A 231 9.63 -7.09 1.67
N THR A 232 9.51 -5.77 1.89
CA THR A 232 8.77 -4.89 0.98
C THR A 232 9.39 -4.88 -0.41
N CYS A 233 10.72 -4.71 -0.53
CA CYS A 233 11.42 -4.73 -1.81
C CYS A 233 11.24 -6.07 -2.54
N LYS A 234 11.37 -7.20 -1.83
CA LYS A 234 11.17 -8.54 -2.40
C LYS A 234 9.74 -8.70 -2.93
N LYS A 235 8.73 -8.38 -2.11
CA LYS A 235 7.31 -8.51 -2.50
C LYS A 235 6.95 -7.55 -3.62
N PHE A 236 7.54 -6.36 -3.65
CA PHE A 236 7.33 -5.38 -4.72
C PHE A 236 7.86 -5.91 -6.06
N TYR A 237 9.10 -6.40 -6.09
CA TYR A 237 9.67 -7.03 -7.29
C TYR A 237 8.82 -8.23 -7.76
N GLN A 238 8.37 -9.07 -6.83
CA GLN A 238 7.49 -10.20 -7.14
C GLN A 238 6.15 -9.75 -7.70
N PHE A 239 5.55 -8.70 -7.14
CA PHE A 239 4.30 -8.10 -7.61
C PHE A 239 4.46 -7.62 -9.05
N CYS A 240 5.45 -6.78 -9.33
CA CYS A 240 5.70 -6.25 -10.67
C CYS A 240 5.97 -7.38 -11.67
N SER A 241 6.78 -8.38 -11.31
CA SER A 241 7.03 -9.53 -12.18
C SER A 241 5.76 -10.34 -12.49
N LYS A 242 4.83 -10.49 -11.53
CA LYS A 242 3.57 -11.22 -11.75
C LYS A 242 2.58 -10.42 -12.59
N GLN A 243 2.52 -9.11 -12.38
CA GLN A 243 1.64 -8.18 -13.09
C GLN A 243 2.15 -7.80 -14.49
N GLY A 244 3.26 -8.40 -14.94
CA GLY A 244 3.86 -8.05 -16.22
C GLY A 244 4.35 -6.60 -16.26
N ILE A 245 4.89 -6.08 -15.16
CA ILE A 245 5.48 -4.75 -15.08
C ILE A 245 7.01 -4.88 -15.09
N ALA A 246 7.64 -4.36 -16.14
CA ALA A 246 9.08 -4.36 -16.30
C ALA A 246 9.71 -3.25 -15.44
N LEU A 247 10.51 -3.64 -14.44
CA LEU A 247 11.24 -2.70 -13.60
C LEU A 247 12.56 -2.33 -14.27
N THR A 248 13.02 -1.11 -14.05
CA THR A 248 14.36 -0.69 -14.44
C THR A 248 15.41 -1.34 -13.53
N LYS A 249 16.64 -1.55 -14.01
CA LYS A 249 17.78 -2.06 -13.23
C LYS A 249 18.40 -1.01 -12.29
N GLN A 250 17.73 0.13 -12.11
CA GLN A 250 18.22 1.18 -11.24
C GLN A 250 18.31 0.66 -9.80
N ASN A 251 19.44 0.94 -9.18
CA ASN A 251 19.72 0.62 -7.79
C ASN A 251 19.46 1.84 -6.91
N PHE A 252 19.28 1.61 -5.62
CA PHE A 252 18.96 2.67 -4.67
C PHE A 252 19.42 2.35 -3.26
N THR A 253 19.60 3.40 -2.47
CA THR A 253 19.83 3.33 -1.03
C THR A 253 18.55 3.68 -0.31
N LEU A 254 18.08 2.78 0.56
CA LEU A 254 16.95 3.00 1.46
C LEU A 254 17.42 3.26 2.88
N LYS A 255 16.89 4.32 3.48
CA LYS A 255 16.99 4.62 4.92
C LYS A 255 15.59 4.85 5.46
N TYR A 256 15.38 4.58 6.75
CA TYR A 256 14.13 4.90 7.41
C TYR A 256 14.38 5.58 8.75
N ASP A 257 13.41 6.36 9.18
CA ASP A 257 13.29 6.86 10.55
C ASP A 257 11.85 6.67 11.01
N THR A 258 11.64 6.48 12.31
CA THR A 258 10.31 6.21 12.83
C THR A 258 10.20 6.45 14.34
N ASN A 259 9.02 6.91 14.75
CA ASN A 259 8.58 6.83 16.15
C ASN A 259 7.49 5.75 16.35
N ILE A 260 7.19 4.95 15.32
CA ILE A 260 6.31 3.77 15.38
C ILE A 260 6.64 2.71 14.29
N PRO A 261 6.94 1.45 14.64
CA PRO A 261 7.43 0.47 13.65
C PRO A 261 6.44 0.14 12.51
N ARG A 262 5.14 0.13 12.79
CA ARG A 262 4.08 -0.43 11.93
C ARG A 262 3.82 0.32 10.62
N ALA A 263 4.47 1.45 10.36
CA ALA A 263 4.24 2.26 9.16
C ALA A 263 5.36 2.18 8.12
N ILE A 264 6.46 1.46 8.41
CA ILE A 264 7.65 1.37 7.55
C ILE A 264 7.32 0.73 6.19
N VAL A 265 6.54 -0.37 6.17
CA VAL A 265 6.17 -1.07 4.93
C VAL A 265 5.43 -0.13 3.97
N SER A 266 4.44 0.62 4.48
CA SER A 266 3.68 1.59 3.70
C SER A 266 4.57 2.73 3.16
N ALA A 267 5.43 3.32 3.99
CA ALA A 267 6.35 4.37 3.57
C ALA A 267 7.36 3.88 2.52
N THR A 268 7.86 2.65 2.67
CA THR A 268 8.77 2.00 1.71
C THR A 268 8.08 1.79 0.37
N LEU A 269 6.86 1.25 0.39
CA LEU A 269 6.08 1.04 -0.83
C LEU A 269 5.81 2.35 -1.58
N LYS A 270 5.46 3.43 -0.86
CA LYS A 270 5.29 4.77 -1.46
C LYS A 270 6.58 5.25 -2.16
N CYS A 271 7.76 5.01 -1.58
CA CYS A 271 9.03 5.33 -2.22
C CYS A 271 9.30 4.50 -3.47
N LEU A 272 9.11 3.17 -3.40
CA LEU A 272 9.31 2.27 -4.53
C LEU A 272 8.37 2.59 -5.70
N MET A 273 7.11 2.89 -5.39
CA MET A 273 6.14 3.29 -6.42
C MET A 273 6.58 4.57 -7.14
N LYS A 274 7.02 5.60 -6.40
CA LYS A 274 7.55 6.83 -7.01
C LYS A 274 8.84 6.59 -7.79
N PHE A 275 9.77 5.79 -7.26
CA PHE A 275 11.06 5.53 -7.90
C PHE A 275 10.91 4.76 -9.22
N TYR A 276 9.99 3.79 -9.27
CA TYR A 276 9.75 2.97 -10.45
C TYR A 276 8.55 3.44 -11.29
N ASN A 277 8.01 4.63 -11.03
CA ASN A 277 6.83 5.19 -11.72
C ASN A 277 5.60 4.26 -11.75
N ILE A 278 5.37 3.53 -10.66
CA ILE A 278 4.16 2.71 -10.48
C ILE A 278 3.03 3.63 -10.01
N THR A 279 1.95 3.66 -10.78
CA THR A 279 0.83 4.57 -10.56
C THR A 279 -0.27 3.94 -9.70
N ASP A 280 -1.29 4.74 -9.35
CA ASP A 280 -2.51 4.23 -8.70
C ASP A 280 -3.29 3.25 -9.60
N ASN A 281 -3.13 3.30 -10.93
CA ASN A 281 -3.74 2.33 -11.85
C ASN A 281 -3.02 0.98 -11.79
N ASP A 282 -1.69 1.00 -11.61
CA ASP A 282 -0.87 -0.22 -11.52
C ASP A 282 -1.03 -0.93 -10.17
N LEU A 283 -1.15 -0.14 -9.08
CA LEU A 283 -1.39 -0.66 -7.73
C LEU A 283 -2.48 0.17 -7.02
N PRO A 284 -3.76 -0.13 -7.29
CA PRO A 284 -4.90 0.56 -6.71
C PRO A 284 -4.91 0.53 -5.19
N LYS A 285 -5.48 1.56 -4.56
CA LYS A 285 -5.50 1.70 -3.09
C LYS A 285 -6.00 0.46 -2.33
N PRO A 286 -7.11 -0.21 -2.72
CA PRO A 286 -7.55 -1.43 -2.02
C PRO A 286 -6.51 -2.56 -2.10
N VAL A 287 -5.93 -2.75 -3.29
CA VAL A 287 -4.91 -3.78 -3.54
C VAL A 287 -3.61 -3.44 -2.81
N ARG A 288 -3.26 -2.16 -2.71
CA ARG A 288 -2.11 -1.67 -1.95
C ARG A 288 -2.23 -2.00 -0.46
N ALA A 289 -3.41 -1.84 0.12
CA ALA A 289 -3.64 -2.21 1.52
C ALA A 289 -3.42 -3.73 1.74
N ASN A 290 -3.92 -4.57 0.82
CA ASN A 290 -3.67 -6.01 0.83
C ASN A 290 -2.18 -6.34 0.63
N PHE A 291 -1.49 -5.65 -0.28
CA PHE A 291 -0.05 -5.83 -0.49
C PHE A 291 0.73 -5.59 0.81
N ILE A 292 0.46 -4.47 1.50
CA ILE A 292 1.14 -4.12 2.75
C ILE A 292 0.86 -5.19 3.82
N LEU A 293 -0.38 -5.67 3.92
CA LEU A 293 -0.73 -6.76 4.82
C LEU A 293 0.06 -8.04 4.49
N ASN A 294 0.13 -8.43 3.22
CA ASN A 294 0.81 -9.64 2.76
C ASN A 294 2.33 -9.60 2.95
N VAL A 295 2.94 -8.40 2.99
CA VAL A 295 4.36 -8.25 3.38
C VAL A 295 4.55 -8.65 4.84
N GLU A 296 3.61 -8.31 5.72
CA GLU A 296 3.71 -8.64 7.13
C GLU A 296 3.29 -10.08 7.40
N THR A 297 2.17 -10.54 6.86
CA THR A 297 1.60 -11.86 7.16
C THR A 297 2.29 -12.98 6.40
N ASP A 298 2.42 -12.87 5.08
CA ASP A 298 2.84 -14.00 4.24
C ASP A 298 4.36 -14.09 4.14
N GLU A 299 5.04 -12.94 4.15
CA GLU A 299 6.49 -12.87 4.00
C GLU A 299 7.22 -12.87 5.35
N LEU A 300 6.69 -12.16 6.34
CA LEU A 300 7.34 -12.01 7.65
C LEU A 300 6.64 -12.76 8.80
N PHE A 301 5.50 -13.40 8.53
CA PHE A 301 4.72 -14.15 9.54
C PHE A 301 4.33 -13.32 10.77
N ILE A 302 4.17 -12.01 10.59
CA ILE A 302 3.71 -11.07 11.60
C ILE A 302 2.17 -11.09 11.61
N THR A 303 1.58 -11.30 12.80
CA THR A 303 0.13 -11.17 12.96
C THR A 303 -0.28 -9.70 12.80
N ALA A 304 -1.03 -9.42 11.73
CA ALA A 304 -1.51 -8.08 11.40
C ALA A 304 -2.97 -8.11 10.93
N GLY A 305 -3.66 -6.98 11.09
CA GLY A 305 -5.04 -6.77 10.63
C GLY A 305 -5.07 -5.82 9.44
N LEU A 306 -6.08 -5.97 8.58
CA LEU A 306 -6.22 -5.17 7.35
C LEU A 306 -6.55 -3.70 7.64
N GLN A 307 -7.29 -3.42 8.73
CA GLN A 307 -7.72 -2.08 9.13
C GLN A 307 -6.55 -1.08 9.16
N ASP A 308 -5.42 -1.49 9.75
CA ASP A 308 -4.23 -0.64 9.88
C ASP A 308 -3.74 -0.17 8.51
N ARG A 309 -3.78 -1.07 7.52
CA ARG A 309 -3.17 -0.89 6.20
C ARG A 309 -4.07 -0.08 5.30
N VAL A 310 -5.38 -0.28 5.41
CA VAL A 310 -6.37 0.56 4.73
C VAL A 310 -6.21 2.02 5.16
N VAL A 311 -6.14 2.31 6.46
CA VAL A 311 -5.98 3.70 6.93
C VAL A 311 -4.64 4.29 6.52
N GLN A 312 -3.56 3.51 6.52
CA GLN A 312 -2.23 3.96 6.06
C GLN A 312 -2.19 4.33 4.57
N VAL A 313 -3.02 3.68 3.75
CA VAL A 313 -3.10 3.92 2.30
C VAL A 313 -4.09 5.03 1.95
N TYR A 314 -5.26 5.03 2.59
CA TYR A 314 -6.32 5.97 2.28
C TYR A 314 -6.11 7.33 2.94
N GLU A 315 -5.52 7.34 4.14
CA GLU A 315 -5.27 8.51 4.99
C GLU A 315 -6.54 9.28 5.40
N GLY A 316 -6.51 9.95 6.55
CA GLY A 316 -7.66 10.68 7.08
C GLY A 316 -8.62 9.79 7.90
N LEU A 317 -9.91 10.13 7.90
CA LEU A 317 -10.96 9.40 8.62
C LEU A 317 -11.69 8.44 7.68
N ILE A 318 -11.58 7.14 7.91
CA ILE A 318 -12.08 6.11 6.99
C ILE A 318 -13.09 5.21 7.69
N TYR A 319 -14.26 5.05 7.08
CA TYR A 319 -15.21 3.98 7.37
C TYR A 319 -14.87 2.78 6.48
N MET A 320 -14.79 1.59 7.09
CA MET A 320 -14.36 0.35 6.42
C MET A 320 -15.38 -0.75 6.68
N ASP A 321 -15.83 -1.41 5.62
CA ASP A 321 -16.72 -2.56 5.65
C ASP A 321 -15.98 -3.78 5.11
N PHE A 322 -15.71 -4.74 6.00
CA PHE A 322 -15.02 -6.00 5.69
C PHE A 322 -16.00 -7.17 5.57
N SER A 323 -17.28 -6.91 5.29
CA SER A 323 -18.29 -7.96 5.19
C SER A 323 -17.88 -9.05 4.21
N LYS A 324 -18.18 -10.30 4.60
CA LYS A 324 -17.74 -11.51 3.90
C LYS A 324 -18.05 -11.46 2.40
N LYS A 325 -19.26 -11.02 2.05
CA LYS A 325 -19.72 -10.88 0.66
C LYS A 325 -18.78 -9.99 -0.16
N LEU A 326 -18.44 -8.79 0.34
CA LEU A 326 -17.52 -7.88 -0.36
C LEU A 326 -16.12 -8.48 -0.50
N MET A 327 -15.62 -9.08 0.59
CA MET A 327 -14.29 -9.70 0.58
C MET A 327 -14.19 -10.85 -0.42
N GLU A 328 -15.24 -11.67 -0.56
CA GLU A 328 -15.29 -12.79 -1.50
C GLU A 328 -15.51 -12.35 -2.96
N GLU A 329 -16.33 -11.33 -3.20
CA GLU A 329 -16.67 -10.87 -4.56
C GLU A 329 -15.54 -10.09 -5.25
N GLN A 330 -14.82 -9.23 -4.52
CA GLN A 330 -13.81 -8.33 -5.11
C GLN A 330 -12.42 -8.45 -4.48
N GLY A 331 -12.24 -9.25 -3.42
CA GLY A 331 -10.95 -9.47 -2.76
C GLY A 331 -10.52 -8.38 -1.77
N TYR A 332 -11.37 -7.38 -1.52
CA TYR A 332 -11.14 -6.29 -0.57
C TYR A 332 -12.47 -5.70 -0.05
N GLY A 333 -12.42 -5.00 1.09
CA GLY A 333 -13.61 -4.38 1.68
C GLY A 333 -14.03 -3.08 0.98
N ASN A 334 -15.16 -2.51 1.39
CA ASN A 334 -15.57 -1.18 0.94
C ASN A 334 -15.01 -0.11 1.89
N TYR A 335 -14.25 0.84 1.35
CA TYR A 335 -13.53 1.86 2.13
C TYR A 335 -13.98 3.25 1.71
N VAL A 336 -14.54 4.01 2.65
CA VAL A 336 -15.17 5.31 2.40
C VAL A 336 -14.48 6.38 3.24
N SER A 337 -13.84 7.35 2.59
CA SER A 337 -13.33 8.55 3.25
C SER A 337 -14.47 9.41 3.79
N MET A 338 -14.32 9.86 5.02
CA MET A 338 -15.29 10.67 5.74
C MET A 338 -14.78 12.11 5.92
N GLU A 339 -15.73 13.02 6.13
CA GLU A 339 -15.48 14.44 6.38
C GLU A 339 -14.72 14.61 7.72
N MET A 340 -13.71 15.49 7.72
CA MET A 340 -12.83 15.71 8.88
C MET A 340 -12.96 17.12 9.48
N SER A 341 -13.79 18.00 8.92
CA SER A 341 -13.98 19.33 9.49
C SER A 341 -14.67 19.25 10.85
N ASN A 342 -14.19 20.08 11.78
CA ASN A 342 -14.78 20.23 13.12
C ASN A 342 -14.85 18.93 13.94
N LEU A 343 -13.94 17.98 13.70
CA LEU A 343 -13.82 16.81 14.58
C LEU A 343 -13.54 17.26 16.02
N PRO A 344 -14.13 16.58 17.03
CA PRO A 344 -13.82 16.88 18.41
C PRO A 344 -12.38 16.48 18.75
N LEU A 345 -11.86 17.03 19.85
CA LEU A 345 -10.52 16.68 20.34
C LEU A 345 -10.52 15.27 20.92
N PHE A 346 -9.86 14.35 20.20
CA PHE A 346 -9.54 13.03 20.72
C PHE A 346 -8.18 13.04 21.43
N TRP A 347 -7.98 12.10 22.33
CA TRP A 347 -6.73 11.90 23.05
C TRP A 347 -6.33 10.43 23.03
N LEU A 348 -5.03 10.18 23.17
CA LEU A 348 -4.43 8.85 23.24
C LEU A 348 -3.58 8.76 24.51
N ALA A 349 -3.69 7.65 25.23
CA ALA A 349 -2.76 7.29 26.29
C ALA A 349 -2.25 5.86 26.12
N TYR A 350 -0.99 5.60 26.44
CA TYR A 350 -0.38 4.28 26.30
C TYR A 350 0.68 4.01 27.35
N LEU A 351 0.95 2.73 27.60
CA LEU A 351 1.98 2.28 28.53
C LEU A 351 3.36 2.42 27.90
N SER A 352 4.34 2.96 28.64
CA SER A 352 5.71 3.15 28.16
C SER A 352 6.48 1.84 27.98
N ASP A 353 6.17 0.86 28.83
CA ASP A 353 6.62 -0.53 28.70
C ASP A 353 5.36 -1.39 28.68
N PRO A 354 4.81 -1.70 27.50
CA PRO A 354 3.74 -2.67 27.40
C PRO A 354 4.34 -4.03 27.74
N SER A 355 4.46 -4.33 29.04
CA SER A 355 4.77 -5.67 29.50
C SER A 355 3.84 -6.65 28.79
N ASP A 356 4.38 -7.85 28.56
CA ASP A 356 3.88 -9.04 27.84
C ASP A 356 2.43 -9.49 28.20
N SER A 357 1.63 -8.66 28.85
CA SER A 357 0.20 -8.78 29.15
C SER A 357 -0.71 -9.04 27.95
N GLY A 358 -0.21 -8.87 26.71
CA GLY A 358 -0.90 -9.29 25.48
C GLY A 358 -0.72 -10.77 25.10
N ARG A 359 0.13 -11.53 25.81
CA ARG A 359 0.37 -12.97 25.56
C ARG A 359 -0.75 -13.89 26.04
N ILE A 360 -1.78 -13.37 26.68
CA ILE A 360 -2.97 -14.18 26.96
C ILE A 360 -3.67 -14.38 25.61
N HIS A 361 -3.41 -15.53 24.99
CA HIS A 361 -4.01 -15.94 23.73
C HIS A 361 -5.54 -15.90 23.84
N SER A 362 -6.16 -14.87 23.25
CA SER A 362 -7.62 -14.84 23.12
C SER A 362 -8.04 -15.97 22.17
N ASN A 363 -8.87 -16.91 22.62
CA ASN A 363 -9.46 -17.93 21.76
C ASN A 363 -10.68 -17.39 20.96
N VAL A 364 -10.94 -16.08 21.00
CA VAL A 364 -12.08 -15.42 20.34
C VAL A 364 -12.16 -15.77 18.86
N ARG A 365 -11.01 -15.86 18.16
CA ARG A 365 -11.01 -16.27 16.75
C ARG A 365 -11.47 -17.71 16.54
N GLN A 366 -11.03 -18.63 17.39
CA GLN A 366 -11.48 -20.02 17.35
C GLN A 366 -12.98 -20.11 17.64
N ARG A 367 -13.46 -19.38 18.67
CA ARG A 367 -14.88 -19.34 19.05
C ARG A 367 -15.77 -18.81 17.93
N TRP A 368 -15.32 -17.77 17.24
CA TRP A 368 -15.99 -17.23 16.06
C TRP A 368 -16.02 -18.22 14.90
N LEU A 369 -14.89 -18.88 14.59
CA LEU A 369 -14.82 -19.92 13.56
C LEU A 369 -15.73 -21.12 13.86
N ASN A 370 -15.90 -21.45 15.14
CA ASN A 370 -16.83 -22.48 15.61
C ASN A 370 -18.30 -22.03 15.56
N GLY A 371 -18.59 -20.78 15.18
CA GLY A 371 -19.95 -20.25 15.12
C GLY A 371 -20.59 -20.02 16.47
N GLU A 372 -19.81 -19.78 17.53
CA GLU A 372 -20.36 -19.56 18.87
C GLU A 372 -21.30 -18.33 18.88
N PRO A 373 -22.59 -18.48 19.24
CA PRO A 373 -23.58 -17.40 19.08
C PRO A 373 -23.17 -16.08 19.76
N LEU A 374 -22.66 -16.15 20.99
CA LEU A 374 -22.25 -14.96 21.75
C LEU A 374 -21.16 -14.15 21.03
N VAL A 375 -20.18 -14.82 20.42
CA VAL A 375 -19.10 -14.14 19.70
C VAL A 375 -19.59 -13.64 18.35
N VAL A 376 -20.33 -14.45 17.60
CA VAL A 376 -20.89 -14.06 16.30
C VAL A 376 -21.81 -12.85 16.43
N ASP A 377 -22.70 -12.84 17.40
CA ASP A 377 -23.63 -11.74 17.63
C ASP A 377 -22.92 -10.49 18.13
N ALA A 378 -21.89 -10.63 18.97
CA ALA A 378 -21.05 -9.49 19.35
C ALA A 378 -20.35 -8.86 18.12
N MET A 379 -19.87 -9.65 17.16
CA MET A 379 -19.27 -9.11 15.92
C MET A 379 -20.27 -8.35 15.06
N LYS A 380 -21.53 -8.81 15.01
CA LYS A 380 -22.63 -8.05 14.36
C LYS A 380 -22.90 -6.75 15.11
N SER A 381 -22.98 -6.78 16.44
CA SER A 381 -23.19 -5.59 17.24
C SER A 381 -22.06 -4.56 17.10
N PHE A 382 -20.79 -4.99 16.96
CA PHE A 382 -19.70 -4.06 16.62
C PHE A 382 -19.92 -3.36 15.28
N ALA A 383 -20.41 -4.09 14.27
CA ALA A 383 -20.72 -3.53 12.96
C ALA A 383 -21.87 -2.51 13.06
N GLU A 384 -22.92 -2.81 13.82
CA GLU A 384 -24.04 -1.89 14.09
C GLU A 384 -23.62 -0.63 14.84
N LEU A 385 -22.77 -0.77 15.88
CA LEU A 385 -22.19 0.38 16.58
C LEU A 385 -21.38 1.27 15.63
N THR A 386 -20.72 0.67 14.65
CA THR A 386 -19.94 1.39 13.64
C THR A 386 -20.84 2.20 12.70
N ASP A 387 -21.96 1.63 12.25
CA ASP A 387 -22.94 2.36 11.43
C ASP A 387 -23.58 3.53 12.20
N GLN A 388 -23.90 3.31 13.49
CA GLN A 388 -24.38 4.37 14.37
C GLN A 388 -23.33 5.46 14.60
N ALA A 389 -22.06 5.09 14.78
CA ALA A 389 -20.97 6.05 14.94
C ALA A 389 -20.71 6.86 13.67
N ARG A 390 -20.84 6.23 12.49
CA ARG A 390 -20.81 6.94 11.21
C ARG A 390 -21.88 8.02 11.16
N THR A 391 -23.10 7.69 11.60
CA THR A 391 -24.23 8.61 11.64
C THR A 391 -23.98 9.75 12.64
N ALA A 392 -23.46 9.44 13.84
CA ALA A 392 -23.11 10.43 14.85
C ALA A 392 -22.01 11.39 14.36
N LEU A 393 -20.98 10.89 13.67
CA LEU A 393 -19.94 11.71 13.05
C LEU A 393 -20.51 12.64 11.97
N GLN A 394 -21.39 12.14 11.10
CA GLN A 394 -22.02 12.92 10.04
C GLN A 394 -22.90 14.06 10.58
N HIS A 395 -23.64 13.81 11.67
CA HIS A 395 -24.51 14.79 12.30
C HIS A 395 -23.82 15.60 13.40
N ARG A 396 -22.52 15.37 13.64
CA ARG A 396 -21.73 16.02 14.68
C ARG A 396 -22.30 15.82 16.10
N ASP A 397 -22.93 14.67 16.33
CA ASP A 397 -23.45 14.27 17.65
C ASP A 397 -22.32 13.65 18.49
N TRP A 398 -21.50 14.51 19.09
CA TRP A 398 -20.34 14.10 19.88
C TRP A 398 -20.72 13.39 21.17
N SER A 399 -21.87 13.73 21.75
CA SER A 399 -22.41 13.06 22.93
C SER A 399 -22.78 11.62 22.61
N ARG A 400 -23.47 11.38 21.49
CA ARG A 400 -23.76 10.03 21.03
C ARG A 400 -22.50 9.27 20.67
N LEU A 401 -21.54 9.91 20.01
CA LEU A 401 -20.26 9.29 19.68
C LEU A 401 -19.51 8.81 20.93
N ALA A 402 -19.46 9.64 21.98
CA ALA A 402 -18.86 9.28 23.26
C ALA A 402 -19.53 8.05 23.89
N GLN A 403 -20.87 8.02 23.93
CA GLN A 403 -21.63 6.85 24.42
C GLN A 403 -21.31 5.58 23.62
N LEU A 404 -21.25 5.68 22.29
CA LEU A 404 -20.93 4.55 21.43
C LEU A 404 -19.50 4.03 21.67
N MET A 405 -18.55 4.91 21.98
CA MET A 405 -17.17 4.49 22.30
C MET A 405 -17.11 3.64 23.57
N ASP A 406 -17.83 4.06 24.63
CA ASP A 406 -17.95 3.27 25.85
C ASP A 406 -18.69 1.94 25.60
N GLN A 407 -19.77 1.95 24.83
CA GLN A 407 -20.51 0.73 24.44
C GLN A 407 -19.62 -0.26 23.67
N ASN A 408 -18.79 0.23 22.75
CA ASN A 408 -17.80 -0.59 22.05
C ASN A 408 -16.80 -1.21 23.05
N PHE A 409 -16.34 -0.46 24.05
CA PHE A 409 -15.42 -1.01 25.03
C PHE A 409 -16.08 -2.08 25.90
N GLU A 410 -17.29 -1.84 26.41
CA GLU A 410 -18.03 -2.82 27.22
C GLU A 410 -18.34 -4.09 26.44
N LEU A 411 -18.74 -3.97 25.16
CA LEU A 411 -18.94 -5.13 24.28
C LEU A 411 -17.63 -5.90 24.07
N ARG A 412 -16.49 -5.21 23.96
CA ARG A 412 -15.20 -5.89 23.85
C ARG A 412 -14.82 -6.61 25.13
N ARG A 413 -15.06 -5.98 26.28
CA ARG A 413 -14.82 -6.57 27.60
C ARG A 413 -15.66 -7.81 27.84
N SER A 414 -16.92 -7.83 27.40
CA SER A 414 -17.77 -9.02 27.55
C SER A 414 -17.29 -10.22 26.73
N VAL A 415 -16.70 -9.99 25.55
CA VAL A 415 -16.21 -11.08 24.67
C VAL A 415 -14.80 -11.55 25.04
N TYR A 416 -13.90 -10.61 25.32
CA TYR A 416 -12.48 -10.89 25.57
C TYR A 416 -12.17 -11.20 27.04
N THR A 417 -13.05 -10.82 27.98
CA THR A 417 -12.84 -10.89 29.44
C THR A 417 -11.71 -10.00 29.96
N ASP A 418 -11.73 -9.74 31.27
CA ASP A 418 -10.76 -8.87 31.94
C ASP A 418 -9.34 -9.42 31.87
N ASP A 419 -9.19 -10.75 31.96
CA ASP A 419 -7.90 -11.43 31.89
C ASP A 419 -7.21 -11.18 30.56
N CYS A 420 -7.94 -11.31 29.44
CA CYS A 420 -7.35 -11.06 28.12
C CYS A 420 -7.08 -9.58 27.86
N LEU A 421 -7.93 -8.69 28.39
CA LEU A 421 -7.70 -7.25 28.24
C LEU A 421 -6.52 -6.79 29.10
N GLY A 422 -6.25 -7.44 30.22
CA GLY A 422 -5.11 -7.18 31.08
C GLY A 422 -5.28 -5.94 31.97
N PRO A 423 -4.65 -5.94 33.16
CA PRO A 423 -4.89 -4.93 34.19
C PRO A 423 -4.47 -3.52 33.78
N GLY A 424 -3.42 -3.38 32.96
CA GLY A 424 -2.94 -2.08 32.48
C GLY A 424 -3.97 -1.35 31.62
N ASN A 425 -4.61 -2.07 30.69
CA ASN A 425 -5.66 -1.51 29.83
C ASN A 425 -6.91 -1.14 30.64
N LEU A 426 -7.34 -2.01 31.56
CA LEU A 426 -8.49 -1.76 32.43
C LEU A 426 -8.25 -0.56 33.36
N LYS A 427 -7.04 -0.41 33.91
CA LYS A 427 -6.65 0.74 34.74
C LYS A 427 -6.73 2.06 33.95
N MET A 428 -6.22 2.10 32.72
CA MET A 428 -6.30 3.28 31.86
C MET A 428 -7.76 3.66 31.55
N VAL A 429 -8.61 2.67 31.25
CA VAL A 429 -10.05 2.90 31.01
C VAL A 429 -10.74 3.45 32.26
N HIS A 430 -10.53 2.82 33.42
CA HIS A 430 -11.12 3.27 34.67
C HIS A 430 -10.68 4.69 35.03
N LEU A 431 -9.41 5.03 34.81
CA LEU A 431 -8.89 6.36 35.05
C LEU A 431 -9.59 7.41 34.19
N ALA A 432 -9.69 7.19 32.88
CA ALA A 432 -10.37 8.12 31.97
C ALA A 432 -11.84 8.38 32.37
N ARG A 433 -12.56 7.33 32.80
CA ARG A 433 -13.95 7.44 33.23
C ARG A 433 -14.14 8.28 34.49
N LYS A 434 -13.17 8.32 35.41
CA LYS A 434 -13.23 9.23 36.58
C LYS A 434 -13.31 10.70 36.19
N PHE A 435 -12.71 11.04 35.05
CA PHE A 435 -12.75 12.39 34.48
C PHE A 435 -13.90 12.60 33.50
N GLY A 436 -14.83 11.64 33.38
CA GLY A 436 -15.98 11.74 32.48
C GLY A 436 -15.63 11.65 30.99
N SER A 437 -14.45 11.12 30.65
CA SER A 437 -14.10 10.85 29.26
C SER A 437 -14.61 9.48 28.83
N ALA A 438 -15.25 9.42 27.66
CA ALA A 438 -15.46 8.15 26.97
C ALA A 438 -14.11 7.59 26.52
N VAL A 439 -13.98 6.27 26.53
CA VAL A 439 -12.69 5.62 26.30
C VAL A 439 -12.87 4.19 25.77
N LYS A 440 -11.96 3.79 24.87
CA LYS A 440 -11.85 2.42 24.39
C LYS A 440 -10.44 2.10 23.94
N LEU A 441 -10.20 0.86 23.52
CA LEU A 441 -8.94 0.45 22.93
C LEU A 441 -8.89 0.82 21.43
N PRO A 442 -7.83 1.49 20.94
CA PRO A 442 -7.65 1.84 19.53
C PRO A 442 -7.11 0.67 18.68
N GLY A 443 -6.69 -0.42 19.32
CA GLY A 443 -6.08 -1.60 18.69
C GLY A 443 -6.17 -2.83 19.59
N SER A 444 -5.20 -3.75 19.50
CA SER A 444 -5.20 -5.01 20.27
C SER A 444 -4.95 -4.83 21.77
N GLY A 445 -4.21 -3.81 22.20
CA GLY A 445 -3.96 -3.48 23.61
C GLY A 445 -2.77 -2.53 23.78
N GLY A 446 -2.45 -2.15 25.02
CA GLY A 446 -1.30 -1.30 25.37
C GLY A 446 -1.54 0.21 25.24
N ALA A 447 -2.70 0.59 24.69
CA ALA A 447 -3.12 1.98 24.52
C ALA A 447 -4.64 2.11 24.66
N VAL A 448 -5.10 3.31 25.01
CA VAL A 448 -6.51 3.73 25.02
C VAL A 448 -6.67 5.02 24.20
N VAL A 449 -7.80 5.15 23.53
CA VAL A 449 -8.24 6.37 22.84
C VAL A 449 -9.55 6.82 23.44
N GLY A 450 -9.73 8.13 23.58
CA GLY A 450 -10.95 8.65 24.18
C GLY A 450 -11.37 10.00 23.64
N LEU A 451 -12.57 10.37 24.06
CA LEU A 451 -13.25 11.61 23.74
C LEU A 451 -13.71 12.24 25.05
N CYS A 452 -13.12 13.39 25.38
CA CYS A 452 -13.47 14.18 26.56
C CYS A 452 -14.06 15.51 26.07
N LEU A 453 -15.35 15.73 26.34
CA LEU A 453 -16.07 16.94 25.92
C LEU A 453 -15.78 18.13 26.85
N ASP A 454 -15.32 17.86 28.07
CA ASP A 454 -14.94 18.88 29.06
C ASP A 454 -13.43 19.15 28.98
N GLN A 455 -13.07 20.31 28.43
CA GLN A 455 -11.66 20.69 28.25
C GLN A 455 -10.93 20.91 29.57
N ALA A 456 -11.60 21.35 30.64
CA ALA A 456 -10.96 21.54 31.94
C ALA A 456 -10.56 20.18 32.53
N ARG A 457 -11.47 19.21 32.46
CA ARG A 457 -11.20 17.83 32.89
C ARG A 457 -10.15 17.13 32.04
N LEU A 458 -10.03 17.46 30.75
CA LEU A 458 -8.97 16.92 29.88
C LEU A 458 -7.57 17.26 30.41
N VAL A 459 -7.37 18.46 30.95
CA VAL A 459 -6.08 18.89 31.52
C VAL A 459 -5.76 18.13 32.80
N GLU A 460 -6.74 18.00 33.71
CA GLU A 460 -6.59 17.21 34.94
C GLU A 460 -6.34 15.73 34.64
N MET A 461 -7.08 15.18 33.68
CA MET A 461 -6.93 13.80 33.23
C MET A 461 -5.53 13.54 32.67
N ARG A 462 -4.97 14.46 31.87
CA ARG A 462 -3.60 14.35 31.38
C ARG A 462 -2.59 14.19 32.52
N GLN A 463 -2.70 15.01 33.58
CA GLN A 463 -1.82 14.92 34.74
C GLN A 463 -1.99 13.58 35.46
N ALA A 464 -3.23 13.10 35.61
CA ALA A 464 -3.51 11.83 36.26
C ALA A 464 -2.93 10.63 35.48
N PHE A 465 -3.00 10.64 34.14
CA PHE A 465 -2.37 9.61 33.30
C PHE A 465 -0.84 9.62 33.43
N GLN A 466 -0.23 10.80 33.44
CA GLN A 466 1.22 10.97 33.60
C GLN A 466 1.69 10.48 34.97
N GLN A 467 0.97 10.83 36.04
CA GLN A 467 1.24 10.33 37.41
C GLN A 467 1.07 8.81 37.51
N ALA A 468 0.16 8.23 36.72
CA ALA A 468 -0.03 6.79 36.63
C ALA A 468 1.03 6.06 35.77
N GLY A 469 2.05 6.78 35.27
CA GLY A 469 3.14 6.22 34.47
C GLY A 469 2.78 5.98 32.99
N CYS A 470 1.68 6.57 32.50
CA CYS A 470 1.30 6.47 31.10
C CYS A 470 1.83 7.66 30.31
N VAL A 471 2.12 7.45 29.03
CA VAL A 471 2.32 8.55 28.08
C VAL A 471 0.95 9.02 27.62
N PHE A 472 0.73 10.34 27.61
CA PHE A 472 -0.53 10.96 27.18
C PHE A 472 -0.24 11.97 26.06
N CYS A 473 -1.00 11.90 24.97
CA CYS A 473 -0.96 12.89 23.91
C CYS A 473 -2.37 13.25 23.39
N VAL A 474 -2.55 14.52 23.02
CA VAL A 474 -3.72 14.93 22.24
C VAL A 474 -3.50 14.49 20.81
N ILE A 475 -4.53 13.89 20.21
CA ILE A 475 -4.43 13.39 18.84
C ILE A 475 -4.41 14.57 17.88
N ALA A 476 -3.44 14.55 16.96
CA ALA A 476 -3.36 15.41 15.80
C ALA A 476 -3.84 14.61 14.57
N PRO A 477 -5.10 14.79 14.12
CA PRO A 477 -5.58 14.12 12.92
C PRO A 477 -4.74 14.51 11.71
N TYR A 478 -4.39 13.53 10.87
CA TYR A 478 -3.74 13.81 9.59
C TYR A 478 -4.81 13.91 8.50
N ASN A 479 -4.99 15.10 7.92
CA ASN A 479 -5.93 15.35 6.84
C ASN A 479 -5.20 15.43 5.49
N PRO A 480 -5.36 14.43 4.59
CA PRO A 480 -4.67 14.43 3.30
C PRO A 480 -5.09 15.60 2.38
N SER A 481 -6.31 16.14 2.54
CA SER A 481 -6.80 17.26 1.74
C SER A 481 -6.18 18.60 2.12
N ALA A 482 -5.70 18.76 3.36
CA ALA A 482 -5.04 19.99 3.80
C ALA A 482 -3.60 20.10 3.24
N SER A 483 -2.93 18.96 3.02
CA SER A 483 -1.56 18.87 2.49
C SER A 483 -1.44 19.31 1.03
N ALA A 484 -2.51 19.19 0.24
CA ALA A 484 -2.52 19.56 -1.18
C ALA A 484 -2.46 21.08 -1.42
N VAL A 485 -2.77 21.89 -0.40
CA VAL A 485 -2.83 23.36 -0.50
C VAL A 485 -1.46 24.01 -0.21
N GLY A 486 -0.49 23.27 0.33
CA GLY A 486 0.84 23.80 0.73
C GLY A 486 2.03 23.32 -0.11
N GLY A 487 1.79 22.73 -1.29
CA GLY A 487 2.83 22.11 -2.13
C GLY A 487 3.24 22.91 -3.38
N GLN A 488 2.81 24.15 -3.52
CA GLN A 488 3.33 25.09 -4.52
C GLN A 488 4.22 26.10 -3.80
N ASP A 489 5.50 25.74 -3.65
CA ASP A 489 6.61 26.69 -3.50
C ASP A 489 7.87 26.06 -4.10
#